data_AF-A0A3D5ZHB3-F1
#
_entry.id   AF-A0A3D5ZHB3-F1
#
_cell.length_a   1.000
_cell.length_b   1.000
_cell.length_c   1.000
_cell.angle_alpha   90.00
_cell.angle_beta   90.00
_cell.angle_gamma   90.00
#
_symmetry.space_group_name_H-M   'P 1'
#
loop_
_entity.id
_entity.type
_entity.pdbx_description
1 polymer ?
#
loop_
_entity_poly.entity_id
_entity_poly.type
_entity_poly.pdbx_seq_one_letter_code
_entity_poly.pdbx_strand_id
1 'polypeptide(L)'
;MTQGIIAKLDEATANRIAAGEVVERPAAVVKELVENALDAGATQIDVVVEEAGAALIMVDDDGKGMVKGDLGLCVERHATSKIRSGAGHDALLGIKSLGFRGEALPSIGAVAKLAITSRHSDEPHAWKLEVAAGRPQQAQPASRSRGTRVEVRDLFYAVPARRKFLKSPRSENSAILDIMRRFAMAEPNIGFALQIDGRKALQLPAEPQGPDGHRNRMGRIMGREFVENACAIDVARDGMRLEGFASLPTYDRGTSQNQYLFVNGRQVRDRQLSGMLRGAYSDLIAKDRHPAVVLFLDVAPDQLDVNVHPAKTEVRFAEAQQVRGLIVGGIRHALLEEGSRASSTVASAALHAMQPHGQRPHASMPLRPSQGMRQAAMAWQAPAPNDFDQQHGHEPLGYSVPGAVADGELAPDDGGPQLPLGLARAQLHETYILAQTKDGIVLVDQHAAHERLVLMELQEALAGRSMPSQNLLVPEIISMPQDRVL
;
A
#
# COMPACT_ATOMS: atom_id res chain seq x y z
N MET A 1 -22.54 46.49 17.08
CA MET A 1 -21.52 46.48 16.01
C MET A 1 -20.40 47.42 16.45
N THR A 2 -19.30 46.89 16.97
CA THR A 2 -18.13 47.69 17.30
C THR A 2 -17.45 48.09 16.01
N GLN A 3 -17.36 49.40 15.74
CA GLN A 3 -16.56 49.94 14.63
C GLN A 3 -15.08 49.60 14.91
N GLY A 4 -14.59 48.52 14.30
CA GLY A 4 -13.19 48.13 14.40
C GLY A 4 -12.33 49.08 13.57
N ILE A 5 -11.51 49.91 14.24
CA ILE A 5 -10.45 50.67 13.58
C ILE A 5 -9.34 49.68 13.22
N ILE A 6 -8.86 49.72 11.98
CA ILE A 6 -7.74 48.88 11.52
C ILE A 6 -6.47 49.28 12.30
N ALA A 7 -5.85 48.31 12.97
CA ALA A 7 -4.61 48.51 13.73
C ALA A 7 -3.59 47.42 13.38
N LYS A 8 -2.30 47.78 13.41
CA LYS A 8 -1.19 46.85 13.20
C LYS A 8 -1.06 45.94 14.42
N LEU A 9 -1.03 44.63 14.21
CA LEU A 9 -0.79 43.65 15.26
C LEU A 9 0.64 43.78 15.79
N ASP A 10 0.83 43.55 17.09
CA ASP A 10 2.17 43.38 17.64
C ASP A 10 2.82 42.10 17.05
N GLU A 11 4.14 42.12 16.96
CA GLU A 11 4.91 41.06 16.29
C GLU A 11 4.69 39.69 16.93
N ALA A 12 4.54 39.62 18.26
CA ALA A 12 4.30 38.37 18.96
C ALA A 12 2.91 37.79 18.65
N THR A 13 1.89 38.64 18.53
CA THR A 13 0.54 38.23 18.12
C THR A 13 0.49 37.81 16.66
N ALA A 14 1.09 38.59 15.75
CA ALA A 14 1.21 38.21 14.35
C ALA A 14 1.94 36.87 14.18
N ASN A 15 3.02 36.67 14.95
CA ASN A 15 3.80 35.43 14.92
C ASN A 15 2.99 34.22 15.38
N ARG A 16 2.17 34.36 16.43
CA ARG A 16 1.30 33.28 16.93
C ARG A 16 0.16 32.96 15.97
N ILE A 17 -0.40 33.95 15.29
CA ILE A 17 -1.44 33.74 14.28
C ILE A 17 -0.86 32.98 13.09
N ALA A 18 0.25 33.46 12.51
CA ALA A 18 0.90 32.82 11.38
C ALA A 18 1.43 31.41 11.73
N ALA A 19 1.97 31.22 12.94
CA ALA A 19 2.35 29.89 13.41
C ALA A 19 1.16 28.94 13.52
N GLY A 20 -0.04 29.47 13.79
CA GLY A 20 -1.28 28.73 13.73
C GLY A 20 -1.77 28.40 12.32
N GLU A 21 -1.21 28.98 11.26
CA GLU A 21 -1.51 28.55 9.89
C GLU A 21 -0.51 27.49 9.41
N VAL A 22 0.73 27.55 9.91
CA VAL A 22 1.83 26.65 9.52
C VAL A 22 1.86 25.37 10.37
N VAL A 23 1.56 25.44 11.67
CA VAL A 23 1.63 24.32 12.62
C VAL A 23 0.24 23.96 13.12
N GLU A 24 -0.41 23.03 12.43
CA GLU A 24 -1.76 22.59 12.79
C GLU A 24 -1.79 21.54 13.89
N ARG A 25 -0.86 20.59 13.85
CA ARG A 25 -0.85 19.40 14.70
C ARG A 25 0.57 18.81 14.82
N PRO A 26 0.84 17.95 15.81
CA PRO A 26 2.15 17.31 16.01
C PRO A 26 2.73 16.66 14.76
N ALA A 27 1.91 15.95 14.00
CA ALA A 27 2.31 15.29 12.77
C ALA A 27 2.87 16.26 11.70
N ALA A 28 2.36 17.50 11.63
CA ALA A 28 2.87 18.53 10.73
C ALA A 28 4.27 19.01 11.17
N VAL A 29 4.52 19.13 12.48
CA VAL A 29 5.86 19.45 13.01
C VAL A 29 6.85 18.36 12.64
N VAL A 30 6.51 17.09 12.87
CA VAL A 30 7.35 15.95 12.48
C VAL A 30 7.66 15.99 10.99
N LYS A 31 6.65 16.22 10.14
CA LYS A 31 6.82 16.34 8.69
C LYS A 31 7.87 17.39 8.33
N GLU A 32 7.71 18.63 8.78
CA GLU A 32 8.61 19.72 8.42
C GLU A 32 10.05 19.49 8.93
N LEU A 33 10.20 18.91 10.12
CA LEU A 33 11.53 18.61 10.68
C LEU A 33 12.23 17.46 9.95
N VAL A 34 11.49 16.41 9.58
CA VAL A 34 12.03 15.30 8.80
C VAL A 34 12.38 15.76 7.38
N GLU A 35 11.56 16.59 6.74
CA GLU A 35 11.91 17.21 5.44
C GLU A 35 13.20 18.04 5.52
N ASN A 36 13.41 18.77 6.62
CA ASN A 36 14.66 19.50 6.82
C ASN A 36 15.87 18.59 7.00
N ALA A 37 15.72 17.46 7.68
CA ALA A 37 16.77 16.45 7.80
C ALA A 37 17.11 15.82 6.43
N LEU A 38 16.09 15.49 5.63
CA LEU A 38 16.27 14.99 4.25
C LEU A 38 16.98 16.02 3.37
N ASP A 39 16.53 17.28 3.38
CA ASP A 39 17.17 18.37 2.62
C ASP A 39 18.61 18.65 3.10
N ALA A 40 18.96 18.26 4.35
CA ALA A 40 20.31 18.34 4.89
C ALA A 40 21.21 17.16 4.48
N GLY A 41 20.69 16.19 3.72
CA GLY A 41 21.41 15.01 3.26
C GLY A 41 21.65 13.98 4.36
N ALA A 42 20.70 13.83 5.29
CA ALA A 42 20.77 12.81 6.33
C ALA A 42 20.72 11.40 5.73
N THR A 43 21.47 10.47 6.33
CA THR A 43 21.46 9.03 6.04
C THR A 43 20.78 8.22 7.15
N GLN A 44 20.61 8.81 8.33
CA GLN A 44 19.85 8.27 9.45
C GLN A 44 19.00 9.38 10.08
N ILE A 45 17.72 9.11 10.31
CA ILE A 45 16.78 10.02 10.98
C ILE A 45 16.06 9.27 12.12
N ASP A 46 16.28 9.71 13.34
CA ASP A 46 15.67 9.16 14.54
C ASP A 46 14.67 10.16 15.13
N VAL A 47 13.42 9.71 15.32
CA VAL A 47 12.33 10.54 15.86
C VAL A 47 11.84 9.97 17.19
N VAL A 48 11.75 10.82 18.20
CA VAL A 48 11.19 10.48 19.52
C VAL A 48 10.00 11.37 19.81
N VAL A 49 8.90 10.76 20.24
CA VAL A 49 7.63 11.44 20.54
C VAL A 49 7.13 11.02 21.91
N GLU A 50 6.73 11.99 22.72
CA GLU A 50 6.11 11.77 24.04
C GLU A 50 4.75 12.49 24.12
N GLU A 51 3.77 11.86 24.77
CA GLU A 51 2.39 12.35 24.89
C GLU A 51 1.79 12.77 23.54
N ALA A 52 1.98 11.91 22.53
CA ALA A 52 1.58 12.16 21.14
C ALA A 52 2.08 13.48 20.53
N GLY A 53 3.24 13.95 21.00
CA GLY A 53 3.93 15.14 20.52
C GLY A 53 3.50 16.42 21.21
N ALA A 54 2.65 16.34 22.24
CA ALA A 54 2.33 17.47 23.08
C ALA A 54 3.47 17.80 24.06
N ALA A 55 4.12 16.78 24.64
CA ALA A 55 5.21 16.96 25.59
C ALA A 55 6.57 17.11 24.90
N LEU A 56 6.90 16.20 23.97
CA LEU A 56 8.16 16.21 23.24
C LEU A 56 7.97 15.70 21.81
N ILE A 57 8.57 16.40 20.85
CA ILE A 57 8.94 15.90 19.53
C ILE A 57 10.43 16.17 19.38
N MET A 58 11.23 15.12 19.22
CA MET A 58 12.66 15.23 18.94
C MET A 58 12.94 14.58 17.59
N VAL A 59 13.58 15.32 16.69
CA VAL A 59 14.12 14.80 15.43
C VAL A 59 15.63 14.93 15.47
N ASP A 60 16.32 13.80 15.35
CA ASP A 60 17.78 13.70 15.32
C ASP A 60 18.23 13.17 13.97
N ASP A 61 19.14 13.88 13.32
CA ASP A 61 19.70 13.50 12.04
C ASP A 61 21.24 13.57 12.04
N ASP A 62 21.83 12.83 11.12
CA ASP A 62 23.26 12.82 10.82
C ASP A 62 23.62 13.65 9.57
N GLY A 63 22.77 14.61 9.19
CA GLY A 63 22.96 15.45 8.01
C GLY A 63 24.17 16.39 8.10
N LYS A 64 24.25 17.36 7.18
CA LYS A 64 25.38 18.32 7.13
C LYS A 64 25.48 19.24 8.35
N GLY A 65 24.39 19.45 9.08
CA GLY A 65 24.32 20.40 10.20
C GLY A 65 24.23 21.87 9.76
N MET A 66 24.32 22.78 10.73
CA MET A 66 24.31 24.23 10.54
C MET A 66 25.51 24.86 11.23
N VAL A 67 26.11 25.88 10.60
CA VAL A 67 27.16 26.70 11.22
C VAL A 67 26.55 27.63 12.27
N LYS A 68 27.37 28.18 13.17
CA LYS A 68 26.88 29.09 14.23
C LYS A 68 26.04 30.26 13.71
N GLY A 69 26.46 30.86 12.59
CA GLY A 69 25.75 31.99 11.96
C GLY A 69 24.36 31.60 11.46
N ASP A 70 24.25 30.45 10.81
CA ASP A 70 22.99 29.91 10.27
C ASP A 70 22.03 29.51 11.39
N LEU A 71 22.55 29.10 12.55
CA LEU A 71 21.72 28.73 13.71
C LEU A 71 20.83 29.91 14.15
N GLY A 72 21.38 31.14 14.16
CA GLY A 72 20.59 32.34 14.45
C GLY A 72 19.58 32.65 13.35
N LEU A 73 19.98 32.54 12.09
CA LEU A 73 19.11 32.83 10.94
C LEU A 73 17.98 31.81 10.78
N CYS A 74 18.17 30.54 11.15
CA CYS A 74 17.18 29.49 10.88
C CYS A 74 15.87 29.66 11.65
N VAL A 75 15.85 30.49 12.69
CA VAL A 75 14.66 30.83 13.49
C VAL A 75 14.08 32.21 13.16
N GLU A 76 14.68 32.92 12.19
CA GLU A 76 14.13 34.14 11.60
C GLU A 76 13.17 33.81 10.46
N ARG A 77 12.12 34.63 10.29
CA ARG A 77 11.17 34.44 9.18
C ARG A 77 11.82 34.78 7.85
N HIS A 78 11.42 34.05 6.80
CA HIS A 78 11.86 34.27 5.43
C HIS A 78 13.36 34.04 5.21
N ALA A 79 14.03 33.39 6.16
CA ALA A 79 15.40 32.94 6.02
C ALA A 79 15.43 31.51 5.47
N THR A 80 16.00 31.31 4.28
CA THR A 80 16.18 29.98 3.70
C THR A 80 17.48 29.88 2.91
N SER A 81 18.14 28.73 3.01
CA SER A 81 19.30 28.38 2.18
C SER A 81 18.90 27.68 0.87
N LYS A 82 17.59 27.45 0.65
CA LYS A 82 17.06 26.59 -0.43
C LYS A 82 16.63 27.38 -1.68
N ILE A 83 16.43 28.69 -1.56
CA ILE A 83 16.17 29.61 -2.69
C ILE A 83 17.25 30.70 -2.67
N ARG A 84 17.99 30.88 -3.77
CA ARG A 84 18.95 32.00 -3.87
C ARG A 84 18.21 33.30 -4.18
N SER A 85 18.59 34.39 -3.50
CA SER A 85 18.08 35.74 -3.78
C SER A 85 18.30 36.11 -5.25
N GLY A 86 17.24 36.52 -5.95
CA GLY A 86 17.28 36.95 -7.36
C GLY A 86 16.70 35.97 -8.38
N ALA A 87 16.17 34.82 -7.96
CA ALA A 87 15.75 33.75 -8.88
C ALA A 87 14.32 33.89 -9.50
N GLY A 88 13.62 35.00 -9.25
CA GLY A 88 12.31 35.27 -9.88
C GLY A 88 11.19 34.26 -9.53
N HIS A 89 10.04 34.39 -10.20
CA HIS A 89 8.89 33.47 -10.06
C HIS A 89 9.20 32.06 -10.59
N ASP A 90 10.10 31.94 -11.58
CA ASP A 90 10.40 30.67 -12.27
C ASP A 90 11.14 29.66 -11.39
N ALA A 91 11.91 30.11 -10.39
CA ALA A 91 12.58 29.21 -9.46
C ALA A 91 11.62 28.46 -8.53
N LEU A 92 10.38 28.94 -8.34
CA LEU A 92 9.34 28.25 -7.56
C LEU A 92 8.80 27.01 -8.29
N LEU A 93 8.89 26.97 -9.63
CA LEU A 93 8.37 25.89 -10.48
C LEU A 93 9.33 24.69 -10.55
N GLY A 94 10.61 24.85 -10.20
CA GLY A 94 11.66 23.82 -10.32
C GLY A 94 12.27 23.33 -9.00
N ILE A 95 11.62 23.56 -7.86
CA ILE A 95 12.21 23.28 -6.54
C ILE A 95 12.34 21.77 -6.30
N LYS A 96 13.58 21.29 -6.24
CA LYS A 96 13.93 19.91 -5.83
C LYS A 96 13.93 19.69 -4.31
N SER A 97 13.91 20.74 -3.50
CA SER A 97 13.90 20.62 -2.03
C SER A 97 12.48 20.50 -1.47
N LEU A 98 12.31 19.70 -0.42
CA LEU A 98 10.99 19.39 0.15
C LEU A 98 10.41 20.63 0.87
N GLY A 99 11.24 21.39 1.59
CA GLY A 99 10.91 22.70 2.17
C GLY A 99 11.50 23.87 1.38
N PHE A 100 10.87 25.05 1.36
CA PHE A 100 11.46 26.23 0.70
C PHE A 100 11.08 27.60 1.29
N ARG A 101 10.16 27.66 2.26
CA ARG A 101 9.56 28.93 2.71
C ARG A 101 10.34 29.66 3.79
N GLY A 102 11.24 28.97 4.51
CA GLY A 102 11.95 29.58 5.64
C GLY A 102 11.02 29.96 6.81
N GLU A 103 9.90 29.23 6.98
CA GLU A 103 8.85 29.57 7.95
C GLU A 103 8.62 28.49 9.02
N ALA A 104 9.11 27.26 8.81
CA ALA A 104 8.80 26.13 9.68
C ALA A 104 9.36 26.30 11.11
N LEU A 105 10.69 26.43 11.25
CA LEU A 105 11.33 26.59 12.56
C LEU A 105 10.90 27.86 13.31
N PRO A 106 10.77 29.05 12.65
CA PRO A 106 10.22 30.24 13.31
C PRO A 106 8.78 30.02 13.82
N SER A 107 7.94 29.37 13.02
CA SER A 107 6.54 29.08 13.40
C SER A 107 6.47 28.11 14.57
N ILE A 108 7.28 27.05 14.56
CA ILE A 108 7.38 26.10 15.67
C ILE A 108 7.86 26.81 16.95
N GLY A 109 8.91 27.62 16.86
CA GLY A 109 9.46 28.35 18.01
C GLY A 109 8.52 29.40 18.61
N ALA A 110 7.53 29.88 17.84
CA ALA A 110 6.50 30.80 18.32
C ALA A 110 5.43 30.11 19.20
N VAL A 111 5.21 28.81 19.04
CA VAL A 111 4.14 28.05 19.72
C VAL A 111 4.64 26.95 20.65
N ALA A 112 5.94 26.67 20.67
CA ALA A 112 6.58 25.64 21.48
C ALA A 112 7.90 26.16 22.10
N LYS A 113 8.46 25.40 23.05
CA LYS A 113 9.85 25.58 23.50
C LYS A 113 10.74 24.79 22.55
N LEU A 114 11.46 25.49 21.71
CA LEU A 114 12.31 24.90 20.67
C LEU A 114 13.77 24.94 21.11
N ALA A 115 14.48 23.81 20.99
CA ALA A 115 15.91 23.74 21.14
C ALA A 115 16.52 23.07 19.90
N ILE A 116 17.54 23.70 19.33
CA ILE A 116 18.25 23.21 18.14
C ILE A 116 19.70 23.03 18.54
N THR A 117 20.22 21.80 18.44
CA THR A 117 21.65 21.51 18.65
C THR A 117 22.22 20.97 17.35
N SER A 118 23.12 21.71 16.72
CA SER A 118 23.70 21.33 15.42
C SER A 118 25.22 21.44 15.44
N ARG A 119 25.88 20.56 14.69
CA ARG A 119 27.31 20.68 14.35
C ARG A 119 27.46 20.54 12.84
N HIS A 120 27.92 21.61 12.20
CA HIS A 120 28.31 21.56 10.80
C HIS A 120 29.55 20.65 10.61
N SER A 121 29.67 19.98 9.46
CA SER A 121 30.84 19.15 9.13
C SER A 121 32.16 19.90 9.28
N ASP A 122 32.13 21.19 8.96
CA ASP A 122 33.32 22.05 8.87
C ASP A 122 33.59 22.83 10.16
N GLU A 123 32.75 22.68 11.20
CA GLU A 123 32.95 23.34 12.49
C GLU A 123 33.56 22.38 13.54
N PRO A 124 34.50 22.84 14.39
CA PRO A 124 35.12 21.98 15.40
C PRO A 124 34.18 21.60 16.55
N HIS A 125 33.15 22.40 16.81
CA HIS A 125 32.25 22.24 17.95
C HIS A 125 30.79 22.37 17.52
N ALA A 126 29.88 21.83 18.34
CA ALA A 126 28.45 22.00 18.15
C ALA A 126 27.96 23.29 18.82
N TRP A 127 26.85 23.82 18.34
CA TRP A 127 26.15 24.95 18.94
C TRP A 127 24.71 24.58 19.26
N LYS A 128 24.21 25.11 20.37
CA LYS A 128 22.83 24.99 20.80
C LYS A 128 22.16 26.35 20.80
N LEU A 129 20.96 26.43 20.21
CA LEU A 129 20.07 27.57 20.26
C LEU A 129 18.77 27.18 20.93
N GLU A 130 18.29 28.01 21.84
CA GLU A 130 16.98 27.86 22.47
C GLU A 130 16.07 29.01 22.07
N VAL A 131 14.81 28.70 21.77
CA VAL A 131 13.75 29.65 21.45
C VAL A 131 12.56 29.36 22.35
N ALA A 132 12.10 30.39 23.06
CA ALA A 132 10.89 30.31 23.88
C ALA A 132 9.96 31.46 23.54
N ALA A 133 8.70 31.14 23.20
CA ALA A 133 7.69 32.11 22.78
C ALA A 133 8.18 33.04 21.64
N GLY A 134 8.86 32.46 20.66
CA GLY A 134 9.38 33.18 19.49
C GLY A 134 10.60 34.07 19.76
N ARG A 135 11.18 34.03 20.97
CA ARG A 135 12.38 34.81 21.32
C ARG A 135 13.61 33.90 21.33
N PRO A 136 14.52 34.04 20.35
CA PRO A 136 15.76 33.27 20.33
C PRO A 136 16.75 33.79 21.38
N GLN A 137 17.41 32.86 22.08
CA GLN A 137 18.53 33.17 22.95
C GLN A 137 19.85 33.25 22.16
N GLN A 138 20.94 33.62 22.81
CA GLN A 138 22.25 33.53 22.19
C GLN A 138 22.68 32.07 22.04
N ALA A 139 23.25 31.71 20.89
CA ALA A 139 23.78 30.36 20.65
C ALA A 139 24.95 30.05 21.61
N GLN A 140 24.88 28.90 22.27
CA GLN A 140 25.85 28.44 23.27
C GLN A 140 26.62 27.21 22.77
N PRO A 141 27.88 26.99 23.19
CA PRO A 141 28.62 25.77 22.87
C PRO A 141 27.90 24.52 23.38
N ALA A 142 27.93 23.45 22.59
CA ALA A 142 27.30 22.16 22.91
C ALA A 142 28.17 20.98 22.43
N SER A 143 27.76 19.77 22.80
CA SER A 143 28.41 18.53 22.35
C SER A 143 27.54 17.80 21.33
N ARG A 144 28.13 17.50 20.16
CA ARG A 144 27.54 16.66 19.10
C ARG A 144 28.63 16.18 18.15
N SER A 145 28.49 14.98 17.61
CA SER A 145 29.37 14.47 16.56
C SER A 145 29.11 15.12 15.20
N ARG A 146 27.90 15.05 14.64
CA ARG A 146 27.50 15.65 13.35
C ARG A 146 25.98 15.79 13.29
N GLY A 147 25.48 16.62 12.37
CA GLY A 147 24.07 16.72 12.06
C GLY A 147 23.31 17.63 13.01
N THR A 148 22.00 17.44 13.09
CA THR A 148 21.11 18.33 13.85
C THR A 148 20.16 17.55 14.75
N ARG A 149 19.92 18.06 15.96
CA ARG A 149 18.81 17.65 16.82
C ARG A 149 17.90 18.85 17.00
N VAL A 150 16.63 18.67 16.69
CA VAL A 150 15.59 19.64 16.96
C VAL A 150 14.66 19.03 18.00
N GLU A 151 14.58 19.67 19.17
CA GLU A 151 13.66 19.34 20.25
C GLU A 151 12.54 20.38 20.31
N VAL A 152 11.30 19.92 20.27
CA VAL A 152 10.10 20.73 20.38
C VAL A 152 9.36 20.27 21.63
N ARG A 153 9.36 21.10 22.68
CA ARG A 153 8.74 20.80 23.98
C ARG A 153 7.51 21.65 24.21
N ASP A 154 6.53 21.09 24.92
CA ASP A 154 5.28 21.75 25.29
C ASP A 154 4.58 22.40 24.07
N LEU A 155 4.25 21.60 23.04
CA LEU A 155 3.62 22.13 21.82
C LEU A 155 2.29 22.83 22.16
N PHE A 156 2.12 24.03 21.61
CA PHE A 156 0.99 24.93 21.86
C PHE A 156 0.88 25.49 23.28
N TYR A 157 1.94 25.45 24.11
CA TYR A 157 1.89 26.06 25.45
C TYR A 157 1.57 27.56 25.41
N ALA A 158 2.04 28.27 24.38
CA ALA A 158 1.79 29.69 24.17
C ALA A 158 0.39 29.98 23.58
N VAL A 159 -0.34 28.94 23.13
CA VAL A 159 -1.67 29.04 22.52
C VAL A 159 -2.61 27.95 23.08
N PRO A 160 -3.06 28.06 24.35
CA PRO A 160 -3.79 26.99 25.03
C PRO A 160 -5.10 26.56 24.36
N ALA A 161 -5.77 27.48 23.67
CA ALA A 161 -6.97 27.16 22.89
C ALA A 161 -6.68 26.08 21.84
N ARG A 162 -5.55 26.16 21.14
CA ARG A 162 -5.13 25.22 20.10
C ARG A 162 -4.79 23.85 20.65
N ARG A 163 -4.19 23.81 21.85
CA ARG A 163 -3.93 22.56 22.58
C ARG A 163 -5.22 21.75 22.82
N LYS A 164 -6.36 22.42 23.02
CA LYS A 164 -7.68 21.77 23.19
C LYS A 164 -8.25 21.18 21.90
N PHE A 165 -7.79 21.63 20.73
CA PHE A 165 -8.22 21.13 19.42
C PHE A 165 -7.38 19.96 18.90
N LEU A 166 -6.35 19.54 19.65
CA LEU A 166 -5.62 18.31 19.36
C LEU A 166 -6.57 17.11 19.37
N LYS A 167 -6.39 16.19 18.42
CA LYS A 167 -7.14 14.92 18.42
C LYS A 167 -6.67 14.03 19.56
N SER A 168 -7.32 12.87 19.71
CA SER A 168 -6.90 11.88 20.70
C SER A 168 -5.43 11.47 20.50
N PRO A 169 -4.68 11.15 21.57
CA PRO A 169 -3.29 10.72 21.47
C PRO A 169 -3.06 9.58 20.46
N ARG A 170 -3.99 8.62 20.41
CA ARG A 170 -3.98 7.53 19.42
C ARG A 170 -4.02 8.04 17.97
N SER A 171 -4.86 9.04 17.70
CA SER A 171 -5.02 9.60 16.35
C SER A 171 -3.80 10.40 15.90
N GLU A 172 -3.18 11.13 16.83
CA GLU A 172 -1.93 11.87 16.56
C GLU A 172 -0.75 10.92 16.36
N ASN A 173 -0.58 9.92 17.24
CA ASN A 173 0.45 8.87 17.08
C ASN A 173 0.29 8.12 15.76
N SER A 174 -0.93 7.80 15.36
CA SER A 174 -1.19 7.13 14.07
C SER A 174 -0.82 8.02 12.88
N ALA A 175 -1.07 9.33 12.96
CA ALA A 175 -0.70 10.27 11.91
C ALA A 175 0.82 10.46 11.81
N ILE A 176 1.52 10.51 12.95
CA ILE A 176 2.99 10.58 12.99
C ILE A 176 3.59 9.32 12.36
N LEU A 177 3.11 8.13 12.76
CA LEU A 177 3.58 6.87 12.21
C LEU A 177 3.35 6.76 10.70
N ASP A 178 2.18 7.19 10.22
CA ASP A 178 1.84 7.24 8.80
C ASP A 178 2.79 8.15 8.01
N ILE A 179 3.10 9.35 8.51
CA ILE A 179 4.08 10.26 7.90
C ILE A 179 5.48 9.62 7.85
N MET A 180 5.93 9.01 8.95
CA MET A 180 7.24 8.34 8.99
C MET A 180 7.33 7.19 7.97
N ARG A 181 6.27 6.38 7.84
CA ARG A 181 6.20 5.32 6.83
C ARG A 181 6.27 5.88 5.41
N ARG A 182 5.66 7.04 5.16
CA ARG A 182 5.66 7.69 3.84
C ARG A 182 7.03 8.20 3.44
N PHE A 183 7.74 8.88 4.34
CA PHE A 183 9.14 9.25 4.10
C PHE A 183 10.01 8.02 3.88
N ALA A 184 9.84 6.99 4.72
CA ALA A 184 10.61 5.77 4.60
C ALA A 184 10.35 5.03 3.27
N MET A 185 9.15 5.12 2.70
CA MET A 185 8.83 4.57 1.38
C MET A 185 9.47 5.37 0.23
N ALA A 186 9.50 6.70 0.34
CA ALA A 186 10.11 7.57 -0.67
C ALA A 186 11.64 7.43 -0.69
N GLU A 187 12.26 7.26 0.49
CA GLU A 187 13.72 7.29 0.68
C GLU A 187 14.22 5.97 1.27
N PRO A 188 14.31 4.88 0.49
CA PRO A 188 14.72 3.56 0.99
C PRO A 188 16.18 3.53 1.46
N ASN A 189 17.04 4.38 0.88
CA ASN A 189 18.45 4.52 1.21
C ASN A 189 18.73 5.24 2.53
N ILE A 190 17.70 5.73 3.23
CA ILE A 190 17.83 6.44 4.50
C ILE A 190 17.23 5.57 5.61
N GLY A 191 17.93 5.43 6.73
CA GLY A 191 17.43 4.73 7.90
C GLY A 191 16.48 5.61 8.72
N PHE A 192 15.40 5.01 9.22
CA PHE A 192 14.38 5.70 10.01
C PHE A 192 14.09 4.94 11.31
N ALA A 193 14.04 5.66 12.42
CA ALA A 193 13.50 5.14 13.68
C ALA A 193 12.42 6.07 14.23
N LEU A 194 11.37 5.47 14.82
CA LEU A 194 10.34 6.20 15.56
C LEU A 194 10.12 5.53 16.91
N GLN A 195 10.29 6.31 17.98
CA GLN A 195 9.97 5.91 19.34
C GLN A 195 8.80 6.75 19.84
N ILE A 196 7.76 6.10 20.36
CA ILE A 196 6.58 6.73 20.95
C ILE A 196 6.46 6.26 22.39
N ASP A 197 6.49 7.21 23.34
CA ASP A 197 6.34 6.94 24.79
C ASP A 197 7.28 5.81 25.28
N GLY A 198 8.55 5.87 24.87
CA GLY A 198 9.56 4.87 25.23
C GLY A 198 9.57 3.60 24.39
N ARG A 199 8.57 3.37 23.54
CA ARG A 199 8.44 2.13 22.73
C ARG A 199 8.84 2.37 21.29
N LYS A 200 9.63 1.45 20.71
CA LYS A 200 9.99 1.49 19.28
C LYS A 200 8.77 1.16 18.43
N ALA A 201 8.21 2.17 17.77
CA ALA A 201 7.06 2.04 16.88
C ALA A 201 7.48 1.74 15.42
N LEU A 202 8.67 2.21 15.01
CA LEU A 202 9.25 1.96 13.70
C LEU A 202 10.77 1.83 13.84
N GLN A 203 11.38 0.88 13.14
CA GLN A 203 12.82 0.78 12.97
C GLN A 203 13.10 0.19 11.60
N LEU A 204 13.66 1.01 10.70
CA LEU A 204 13.94 0.65 9.32
C LEU A 204 15.40 0.99 9.03
N PRO A 205 16.26 0.00 8.75
CA PRO A 205 17.64 0.28 8.33
C PRO A 205 17.65 0.89 6.93
N ALA A 206 18.70 1.65 6.61
CA ALA A 206 18.97 2.06 5.24
C ALA A 206 19.09 0.82 4.34
N GLU A 207 18.40 0.83 3.21
CA GLU A 207 18.43 -0.22 2.19
C GLU A 207 19.37 0.19 1.04
N PRO A 208 19.96 -0.76 0.31
CA PRO A 208 20.82 -0.43 -0.84
C PRO A 208 20.04 0.32 -1.93
N GLN A 209 20.73 1.15 -2.70
CA GLN A 209 20.10 1.81 -3.85
C GLN A 209 19.69 0.78 -4.92
N GLY A 210 18.53 1.02 -5.54
CA GLY A 210 18.01 0.20 -6.62
C GLY A 210 16.75 -0.60 -6.27
N PRO A 211 16.24 -1.41 -7.21
CA PRO A 211 14.93 -2.07 -7.09
C PRO A 211 14.81 -2.99 -5.87
N ASP A 212 15.90 -3.65 -5.48
CA ASP A 212 15.92 -4.54 -4.32
C ASP A 212 15.75 -3.78 -3.01
N GLY A 213 16.33 -2.59 -2.88
CA GLY A 213 16.16 -1.76 -1.69
C GLY A 213 14.73 -1.26 -1.53
N HIS A 214 14.10 -0.82 -2.63
CA HIS A 214 12.67 -0.45 -2.64
C HIS A 214 11.79 -1.64 -2.23
N ARG A 215 12.05 -2.84 -2.77
CA ARG A 215 11.32 -4.07 -2.40
C ARG A 215 11.48 -4.42 -0.93
N ASN A 216 12.70 -4.40 -0.40
CA ASN A 216 12.97 -4.66 1.01
C ASN A 216 12.25 -3.67 1.92
N ARG A 217 12.39 -2.37 1.63
CA ARG A 217 11.75 -1.29 2.38
C ARG A 217 10.24 -1.44 2.40
N MET A 218 9.65 -1.69 1.23
CA MET A 218 8.23 -1.93 1.07
C MET A 218 7.77 -3.16 1.88
N GLY A 219 8.49 -4.27 1.81
CA GLY A 219 8.17 -5.47 2.59
C GLY A 219 8.21 -5.24 4.10
N ARG A 220 9.14 -4.42 4.60
CA ARG A 220 9.20 -4.04 6.02
C ARG A 220 8.03 -3.15 6.47
N ILE A 221 7.52 -2.29 5.58
CA ILE A 221 6.43 -1.36 5.91
C ILE A 221 5.05 -2.00 5.70
N MET A 222 4.85 -2.68 4.58
CA MET A 222 3.57 -3.28 4.17
C MET A 222 3.35 -4.67 4.76
N GLY A 223 4.44 -5.33 5.16
CA GLY A 223 4.44 -6.70 5.66
C GLY A 223 4.63 -7.74 4.55
N ARG A 224 5.01 -8.94 4.97
CA ARG A 224 5.31 -10.07 4.08
C ARG A 224 4.11 -10.48 3.21
N GLU A 225 2.92 -10.51 3.80
CA GLU A 225 1.71 -10.89 3.06
C GLU A 225 1.42 -9.98 1.87
N PHE A 226 1.75 -8.69 1.97
CA PHE A 226 1.57 -7.77 0.85
C PHE A 226 2.51 -8.13 -0.29
N VAL A 227 3.78 -8.41 0.01
CA VAL A 227 4.78 -8.80 -1.00
C VAL A 227 4.38 -10.10 -1.71
N GLU A 228 3.80 -11.06 -0.98
CA GLU A 228 3.31 -12.32 -1.54
C GLU A 228 2.02 -12.17 -2.35
N ASN A 229 1.24 -11.12 -2.12
CA ASN A 229 -0.05 -10.87 -2.76
C ASN A 229 -0.08 -9.53 -3.53
N ALA A 230 1.05 -9.13 -4.11
CA ALA A 230 1.14 -7.93 -4.95
C ALA A 230 1.78 -8.25 -6.30
N CYS A 231 1.24 -7.66 -7.36
CA CYS A 231 1.83 -7.69 -8.68
C CYS A 231 2.72 -6.45 -8.88
N ALA A 232 3.85 -6.64 -9.55
CA ALA A 232 4.69 -5.54 -9.99
C ALA A 232 4.02 -4.80 -11.17
N ILE A 233 4.20 -3.48 -11.20
CA ILE A 233 3.75 -2.60 -12.27
C ILE A 233 4.98 -1.88 -12.79
N ASP A 234 5.19 -1.90 -14.10
CA ASP A 234 6.16 -1.06 -14.80
C ASP A 234 5.61 -0.79 -16.20
N VAL A 235 5.01 0.39 -16.37
CA VAL A 235 4.37 0.79 -17.62
C VAL A 235 4.79 2.21 -17.97
N ALA A 236 5.30 2.41 -19.18
CA ALA A 236 5.63 3.72 -19.72
C ALA A 236 4.72 4.04 -20.91
N ARG A 237 4.13 5.24 -20.93
CA ARG A 237 3.27 5.71 -22.02
C ARG A 237 3.23 7.24 -22.04
N ASP A 238 3.22 7.83 -23.23
CA ASP A 238 3.03 9.27 -23.43
C ASP A 238 4.03 10.15 -22.62
N GLY A 239 5.28 9.67 -22.47
CA GLY A 239 6.33 10.35 -21.72
C GLY A 239 6.22 10.24 -20.19
N MET A 240 5.24 9.49 -19.68
CA MET A 240 5.06 9.17 -18.27
C MET A 240 5.48 7.74 -17.98
N ARG A 241 5.91 7.45 -16.75
CA ARG A 241 6.18 6.09 -16.27
C ARG A 241 5.46 5.86 -14.95
N LEU A 242 4.77 4.73 -14.85
CA LEU A 242 4.18 4.23 -13.63
C LEU A 242 4.89 2.95 -13.23
N GLU A 243 5.53 2.97 -12.07
CA GLU A 243 6.19 1.81 -11.49
C GLU A 243 5.73 1.54 -10.06
N GLY A 244 5.90 0.30 -9.59
CA GLY A 244 5.62 -0.07 -8.20
C GLY A 244 4.86 -1.38 -8.06
N PHE A 245 4.00 -1.46 -7.05
CA PHE A 245 3.29 -2.69 -6.68
C PHE A 245 1.84 -2.39 -6.32
N ALA A 246 0.94 -3.27 -6.76
CA ALA A 246 -0.47 -3.20 -6.43
C ALA A 246 -0.96 -4.57 -5.96
N SER A 247 -1.81 -4.58 -4.94
CA SER A 247 -2.29 -5.84 -4.38
C SER A 247 -3.22 -6.57 -5.32
N LEU A 248 -3.19 -7.90 -5.26
CA LEU A 248 -4.22 -8.74 -5.87
C LEU A 248 -5.59 -8.42 -5.24
N PRO A 249 -6.71 -8.61 -5.97
CA PRO A 249 -8.04 -8.30 -5.44
C PRO A 249 -8.40 -9.10 -4.19
N THR A 250 -7.83 -10.29 -4.03
CA THR A 250 -7.96 -11.16 -2.85
C THR A 250 -7.22 -10.63 -1.62
N TYR A 251 -6.30 -9.68 -1.81
CA TYR A 251 -5.60 -8.98 -0.73
C TYR A 251 -6.05 -7.52 -0.68
N ASP A 252 -7.05 -7.27 0.13
CA ASP A 252 -7.67 -5.97 0.28
C ASP A 252 -7.79 -5.57 1.76
N ARG A 253 -7.95 -4.26 1.99
CA ARG A 253 -7.95 -3.63 3.31
C ARG A 253 -9.27 -2.94 3.57
N GLY A 254 -9.66 -2.88 4.85
CA GLY A 254 -10.85 -2.13 5.28
C GLY A 254 -10.66 -0.60 5.26
N THR A 255 -9.44 -0.11 5.02
CA THR A 255 -9.14 1.32 4.95
C THR A 255 -8.13 1.61 3.84
N SER A 256 -8.10 2.85 3.36
CA SER A 256 -7.14 3.33 2.36
C SER A 256 -5.74 3.67 2.91
N GLN A 257 -5.45 3.32 4.18
CA GLN A 257 -4.17 3.71 4.82
C GLN A 257 -2.95 3.12 4.11
N ASN A 258 -3.10 1.95 3.48
CA ASN A 258 -2.03 1.27 2.75
C ASN A 258 -1.95 1.66 1.27
N GLN A 259 -2.36 2.90 0.95
CA GLN A 259 -2.22 3.48 -0.39
C GLN A 259 -1.12 4.54 -0.33
N TYR A 260 0.02 4.20 -0.93
CA TYR A 260 1.19 5.06 -1.07
C TYR A 260 1.33 5.42 -2.54
N LEU A 261 1.22 6.72 -2.80
CA LEU A 261 1.29 7.28 -4.14
C LEU A 261 2.34 8.38 -4.14
N PHE A 262 3.27 8.29 -5.08
CA PHE A 262 4.35 9.24 -5.25
C PHE A 262 4.31 9.79 -6.67
N VAL A 263 4.53 11.09 -6.82
CA VAL A 263 4.65 11.76 -8.11
C VAL A 263 5.99 12.51 -8.12
N ASN A 264 6.90 12.14 -9.03
CA ASN A 264 8.27 12.68 -9.10
C ASN A 264 8.99 12.67 -7.72
N GLY A 265 8.89 11.54 -7.01
CA GLY A 265 9.47 11.36 -5.66
C GLY A 265 8.71 12.03 -4.51
N ARG A 266 7.72 12.90 -4.79
CA ARG A 266 6.90 13.53 -3.75
C ARG A 266 5.70 12.66 -3.39
N GLN A 267 5.43 12.53 -2.10
CA GLN A 267 4.22 11.89 -1.62
C GLN A 267 2.96 12.72 -1.91
N VAL A 268 1.96 12.11 -2.54
CA VAL A 268 0.70 12.78 -2.91
C VAL A 268 -0.50 12.11 -2.22
N ARG A 269 -1.45 12.93 -1.75
CA ARG A 269 -2.75 12.54 -1.21
C ARG A 269 -3.83 13.34 -1.93
N ASP A 270 -4.07 12.94 -3.18
CA ASP A 270 -5.02 13.61 -4.05
C ASP A 270 -6.30 12.77 -4.22
N ARG A 271 -7.47 13.43 -4.17
CA ARG A 271 -8.78 12.79 -4.38
C ARG A 271 -8.90 12.21 -5.79
N GLN A 272 -8.32 12.88 -6.79
CA GLN A 272 -8.27 12.44 -8.18
C GLN A 272 -7.50 11.13 -8.31
N LEU A 273 -6.27 11.03 -7.78
CA LEU A 273 -5.49 9.79 -7.82
C LEU A 273 -6.18 8.66 -7.05
N SER A 274 -6.75 8.96 -5.90
CA SER A 274 -7.54 7.99 -5.12
C SER A 274 -8.76 7.48 -5.91
N GLY A 275 -9.39 8.36 -6.71
CA GLY A 275 -10.46 8.00 -7.63
C GLY A 275 -10.01 7.12 -8.78
N MET A 276 -8.81 7.37 -9.33
CA MET A 276 -8.20 6.54 -10.38
C MET A 276 -7.90 5.12 -9.87
N LEU A 277 -7.30 5.00 -8.69
CA LEU A 277 -7.09 3.70 -8.03
C LEU A 277 -8.40 2.94 -7.82
N ARG A 278 -9.43 3.63 -7.34
CA ARG A 278 -10.75 3.02 -7.14
C ARG A 278 -11.35 2.53 -8.46
N GLY A 279 -11.19 3.28 -9.55
CA GLY A 279 -11.62 2.86 -10.89
C GLY A 279 -10.85 1.67 -11.44
N ALA A 280 -9.57 1.51 -11.07
CA ALA A 280 -8.78 0.34 -11.46
C ALA A 280 -9.32 -0.96 -10.84
N TYR A 281 -9.90 -0.89 -9.64
CA TYR A 281 -10.38 -2.05 -8.86
C TYR A 281 -11.91 -2.17 -8.75
N SER A 282 -12.68 -1.30 -9.43
CA SER A 282 -14.14 -1.16 -9.21
C SER A 282 -14.94 -2.45 -9.37
N ASP A 283 -14.46 -3.37 -10.22
CA ASP A 283 -15.14 -4.62 -10.57
C ASP A 283 -14.42 -5.84 -9.98
N LEU A 284 -13.38 -5.62 -9.18
CA LEU A 284 -12.48 -6.66 -8.68
C LEU A 284 -12.55 -6.81 -7.15
N ILE A 285 -12.87 -5.74 -6.45
CA ILE A 285 -12.90 -5.69 -4.98
C ILE A 285 -14.30 -5.25 -4.52
N ALA A 286 -14.75 -5.81 -3.39
CA ALA A 286 -16.04 -5.46 -2.81
C ALA A 286 -16.16 -3.97 -2.46
N LYS A 287 -17.41 -3.50 -2.40
CA LYS A 287 -17.72 -2.12 -1.97
C LYS A 287 -17.15 -1.88 -0.57
N ASP A 288 -16.58 -0.69 -0.36
CA ASP A 288 -15.93 -0.25 0.90
C ASP A 288 -14.64 -0.99 1.29
N ARG A 289 -14.08 -1.78 0.37
CA ARG A 289 -12.75 -2.36 0.50
C ARG A 289 -11.76 -1.61 -0.38
N HIS A 290 -10.49 -1.68 -0.01
CA HIS A 290 -9.42 -0.86 -0.59
C HIS A 290 -8.22 -1.72 -0.98
N PRO A 291 -7.67 -1.55 -2.20
CA PRO A 291 -6.41 -2.17 -2.56
C PRO A 291 -5.27 -1.56 -1.74
N ALA A 292 -4.27 -2.38 -1.43
CA ALA A 292 -2.99 -1.92 -0.91
C ALA A 292 -2.07 -1.65 -2.11
N VAL A 293 -1.46 -0.46 -2.18
CA VAL A 293 -0.64 -0.08 -3.33
C VAL A 293 0.56 0.77 -2.90
N VAL A 294 1.65 0.64 -3.64
CA VAL A 294 2.83 1.50 -3.57
C VAL A 294 3.20 1.84 -5.01
N LEU A 295 2.83 3.03 -5.48
CA LEU A 295 3.04 3.44 -6.87
C LEU A 295 3.86 4.73 -6.95
N PHE A 296 4.77 4.76 -7.91
CA PHE A 296 5.61 5.89 -8.28
C PHE A 296 5.25 6.29 -9.70
N LEU A 297 4.82 7.53 -9.86
CA LEU A 297 4.45 8.12 -11.14
C LEU A 297 5.48 9.20 -11.49
N ASP A 298 6.22 8.96 -12.56
CA ASP A 298 7.11 9.95 -13.15
C ASP A 298 6.40 10.67 -14.28
N VAL A 299 6.35 12.01 -14.19
CA VAL A 299 5.70 12.90 -15.15
C VAL A 299 6.64 14.06 -15.45
N ALA A 300 6.65 14.53 -16.70
CA ALA A 300 7.41 15.72 -17.08
C ALA A 300 6.98 16.94 -16.21
N PRO A 301 7.93 17.74 -15.66
CA PRO A 301 7.61 18.82 -14.72
C PRO A 301 6.66 19.90 -15.27
N ASP A 302 6.64 20.11 -16.59
CA ASP A 302 5.75 21.04 -17.29
C ASP A 302 4.29 20.56 -17.33
N GLN A 303 4.05 19.27 -17.11
CA GLN A 303 2.71 18.68 -17.05
C GLN A 303 2.16 18.58 -15.61
N LEU A 304 2.92 19.07 -14.62
CA LEU A 304 2.62 18.93 -13.19
C LEU A 304 2.68 20.29 -12.46
N ASP A 305 1.53 20.75 -11.96
CA ASP A 305 1.47 21.85 -11.01
C ASP A 305 1.46 21.33 -9.58
N VAL A 306 2.53 21.64 -8.85
CA VAL A 306 2.74 21.26 -7.44
C VAL A 306 2.36 22.35 -6.44
N ASN A 307 1.99 23.55 -6.90
CA ASN A 307 1.69 24.71 -6.06
C ASN A 307 0.18 24.86 -5.76
N VAL A 308 -0.50 23.75 -5.54
CA VAL A 308 -1.97 23.71 -5.37
C VAL A 308 -2.39 23.89 -3.91
N HIS A 309 -1.65 23.28 -2.97
CA HIS A 309 -2.00 23.28 -1.55
C HIS A 309 -0.80 23.71 -0.68
N PRO A 310 -1.00 24.48 0.43
CA PRO A 310 0.09 24.91 1.32
C PRO A 310 0.94 23.76 1.87
N ALA A 311 0.29 22.65 2.24
CA ALA A 311 0.94 21.43 2.74
C ALA A 311 1.56 20.55 1.64
N LYS A 312 1.48 20.97 0.36
CA LYS A 312 2.15 20.32 -0.79
C LYS A 312 1.73 18.87 -1.07
N THR A 313 0.61 18.42 -0.52
CA THR A 313 0.10 17.05 -0.64
C THR A 313 -0.78 16.81 -1.87
N GLU A 314 -1.19 17.87 -2.57
CA GLU A 314 -2.07 17.82 -3.73
C GLU A 314 -1.31 18.30 -4.97
N VAL A 315 -1.66 17.75 -6.14
CA VAL A 315 -1.03 18.07 -7.42
C VAL A 315 -2.10 18.19 -8.50
N ARG A 316 -1.85 19.06 -9.48
CA ARG A 316 -2.69 19.17 -10.67
C ARG A 316 -1.91 18.73 -11.90
N PHE A 317 -2.51 17.85 -12.66
CA PHE A 317 -1.97 17.38 -13.93
C PHE A 317 -2.57 18.21 -15.06
N ALA A 318 -1.74 18.65 -16.01
CA ALA A 318 -2.21 19.28 -17.24
C ALA A 318 -3.12 18.30 -18.01
N GLU A 319 -2.68 17.05 -18.16
CA GLU A 319 -3.36 15.99 -18.92
C GLU A 319 -3.91 14.90 -17.99
N ALA A 320 -4.83 15.28 -17.11
CA ALA A 320 -5.46 14.41 -16.10
C ALA A 320 -6.01 13.07 -16.65
N GLN A 321 -6.56 13.06 -17.87
CA GLN A 321 -7.14 11.85 -18.47
C GLN A 321 -6.07 10.84 -18.90
N GLN A 322 -4.91 11.31 -19.36
CA GLN A 322 -3.82 10.44 -19.79
C GLN A 322 -3.21 9.73 -18.56
N VAL A 323 -3.00 10.47 -17.46
CA VAL A 323 -2.57 9.91 -16.17
C VAL A 323 -3.55 8.85 -15.67
N ARG A 324 -4.86 9.13 -15.77
CA ARG A 324 -5.90 8.14 -15.41
C ARG A 324 -5.80 6.88 -16.28
N GLY A 325 -5.66 7.04 -17.59
CA GLY A 325 -5.52 5.94 -18.53
C GLY A 325 -4.31 5.06 -18.23
N LEU A 326 -3.16 5.68 -17.90
CA LEU A 326 -1.94 4.97 -17.50
C LEU A 326 -2.13 4.18 -16.20
N ILE A 327 -2.68 4.81 -15.15
CA ILE A 327 -2.89 4.14 -13.85
C ILE A 327 -3.90 3.01 -13.95
N VAL A 328 -5.08 3.28 -14.51
CA VAL A 328 -6.16 2.28 -14.60
C VAL A 328 -5.75 1.15 -15.54
N GLY A 329 -5.21 1.49 -16.71
CA GLY A 329 -4.77 0.51 -17.70
C GLY A 329 -3.60 -0.33 -17.20
N GLY A 330 -2.59 0.30 -16.59
CA GLY A 330 -1.39 -0.38 -16.09
C GLY A 330 -1.70 -1.35 -14.96
N ILE A 331 -2.54 -0.95 -13.99
CA ILE A 331 -2.99 -1.85 -12.91
C ILE A 331 -3.79 -3.01 -13.48
N ARG A 332 -4.78 -2.76 -14.34
CA ARG A 332 -5.62 -3.82 -14.91
C ARG A 332 -4.79 -4.81 -15.73
N HIS A 333 -3.83 -4.33 -16.52
CA HIS A 333 -2.92 -5.17 -17.29
C HIS A 333 -2.07 -6.07 -16.37
N ALA A 334 -1.43 -5.50 -15.36
CA ALA A 334 -0.61 -6.27 -14.42
C ALA A 334 -1.42 -7.33 -13.66
N LEU A 335 -2.65 -7.00 -13.25
CA LEU A 335 -3.54 -7.96 -12.59
C LEU A 335 -3.99 -9.09 -13.53
N LEU A 336 -4.24 -8.80 -14.80
CA LEU A 336 -4.58 -9.82 -15.79
C LEU A 336 -3.40 -10.76 -16.05
N GLU A 337 -2.20 -10.22 -16.22
CA GLU A 337 -0.98 -11.03 -16.43
C GLU A 337 -0.67 -11.93 -15.23
N GLU A 338 -0.80 -11.42 -14.01
CA GLU A 338 -0.59 -12.22 -12.79
C GLU A 338 -1.67 -13.30 -12.63
N GLY A 339 -2.93 -12.98 -12.97
CA GLY A 339 -4.02 -13.95 -13.02
C GLY A 339 -3.78 -15.07 -14.04
N SER A 340 -3.33 -14.75 -15.26
CA SER A 340 -2.96 -15.74 -16.27
C SER A 340 -1.77 -16.61 -15.84
N ARG A 341 -0.75 -16.02 -15.20
CA ARG A 341 0.38 -16.77 -14.62
C ARG A 341 -0.10 -17.74 -13.54
N ALA A 342 -0.93 -17.29 -12.59
CA ALA A 342 -1.48 -18.15 -11.53
C ALA A 342 -2.33 -19.30 -12.09
N SER A 343 -3.15 -19.08 -13.12
CA SER A 343 -3.91 -20.15 -13.78
C SER A 343 -2.99 -21.18 -14.46
N SER A 344 -1.90 -20.75 -15.10
CA SER A 344 -0.94 -21.65 -15.76
C SER A 344 -0.10 -22.48 -14.76
N THR A 345 0.26 -21.92 -13.60
CA THR A 345 0.99 -22.64 -12.56
C THR A 345 0.12 -23.65 -11.84
N VAL A 346 -1.15 -23.32 -11.57
CA VAL A 346 -2.12 -24.30 -11.02
C VAL A 346 -2.41 -25.41 -12.04
N ALA A 347 -2.56 -25.07 -13.33
CA ALA A 347 -2.75 -26.06 -14.38
C ALA A 347 -1.54 -27.01 -14.51
N SER A 348 -0.31 -26.48 -14.46
CA SER A 348 0.90 -27.31 -14.51
C SER A 348 1.09 -28.16 -13.24
N ALA A 349 0.79 -27.64 -12.05
CA ALA A 349 0.81 -28.40 -10.81
C ALA A 349 -0.25 -29.52 -10.79
N ALA A 350 -1.46 -29.24 -11.30
CA ALA A 350 -2.52 -30.23 -11.45
C ALA A 350 -2.13 -31.30 -12.50
N LEU A 351 -1.55 -30.90 -13.64
CA LEU A 351 -1.00 -31.82 -14.65
C LEU A 351 0.13 -32.67 -14.07
N HIS A 352 0.99 -32.11 -13.23
CA HIS A 352 2.08 -32.84 -12.58
C HIS A 352 1.57 -33.83 -11.52
N ALA A 353 0.54 -33.47 -10.76
CA ALA A 353 -0.14 -34.37 -9.83
C ALA A 353 -0.90 -35.51 -10.54
N MET A 354 -1.31 -35.28 -11.80
CA MET A 354 -1.95 -36.27 -12.67
C MET A 354 -0.97 -37.11 -13.50
N GLN A 355 0.35 -36.89 -13.38
CA GLN A 355 1.33 -37.79 -13.99
C GLN A 355 1.38 -39.12 -13.21
N PRO A 356 1.19 -40.27 -13.86
CA PRO A 356 1.39 -41.56 -13.21
C PRO A 356 2.86 -41.63 -12.76
N HIS A 357 3.09 -41.88 -11.47
CA HIS A 357 4.43 -42.01 -10.89
C HIS A 357 5.22 -43.12 -11.59
N GLY A 358 5.92 -42.77 -12.68
CA GLY A 358 6.86 -43.62 -13.36
C GLY A 358 8.16 -43.68 -12.56
N GLN A 359 8.47 -44.88 -12.05
CA GLN A 359 9.73 -45.30 -11.44
C GLN A 359 10.05 -44.76 -10.04
N ARG A 360 9.77 -45.61 -9.04
CA ARG A 360 10.41 -45.54 -7.71
C ARG A 360 11.91 -45.86 -7.86
N PRO A 361 12.82 -45.13 -7.20
CA PRO A 361 14.22 -45.55 -7.12
C PRO A 361 14.30 -46.85 -6.30
N HIS A 362 15.04 -47.83 -6.81
CA HIS A 362 15.34 -49.07 -6.13
C HIS A 362 15.95 -48.81 -4.74
N ALA A 363 15.21 -49.14 -3.68
CA ALA A 363 15.74 -49.26 -2.33
C ALA A 363 15.88 -50.76 -1.97
N SER A 364 17.14 -51.17 -1.83
CA SER A 364 17.71 -52.24 -0.99
C SER A 364 16.82 -53.37 -0.42
N MET A 365 17.28 -54.61 -0.70
CA MET A 365 16.98 -55.94 -0.13
C MET A 365 15.89 -56.13 0.95
N PRO A 366 15.04 -57.17 0.83
CA PRO A 366 14.05 -57.51 1.86
C PRO A 366 14.68 -58.26 3.05
N LEU A 367 14.39 -57.80 4.27
CA LEU A 367 14.53 -58.64 5.46
C LEU A 367 13.53 -59.80 5.38
N ARG A 368 14.03 -61.04 5.58
CA ARG A 368 13.20 -62.24 5.64
C ARG A 368 12.32 -62.20 6.91
N PRO A 369 10.99 -62.32 6.82
CA PRO A 369 10.13 -62.38 7.99
C PRO A 369 10.38 -63.66 8.78
N SER A 370 10.26 -63.56 10.11
CA SER A 370 10.47 -64.66 11.05
C SER A 370 9.41 -65.76 10.91
N GLN A 371 9.78 -66.98 11.32
CA GLN A 371 8.98 -68.20 11.14
C GLN A 371 7.59 -68.10 11.79
N GLY A 372 7.46 -67.39 12.91
CA GLY A 372 6.18 -67.16 13.60
C GLY A 372 5.20 -66.30 12.80
N MET A 373 5.69 -65.35 12.01
CA MET A 373 4.85 -64.46 11.21
C MET A 373 4.26 -65.18 9.98
N ARG A 374 4.95 -66.21 9.48
CA ARG A 374 4.45 -67.09 8.40
C ARG A 374 3.36 -68.05 8.89
N GLN A 375 3.49 -68.58 10.11
CA GLN A 375 2.48 -69.46 10.69
C GLN A 375 1.17 -68.72 11.00
N ALA A 376 1.25 -67.48 11.49
CA ALA A 376 0.08 -66.64 11.72
C ALA A 376 -0.68 -66.30 10.42
N ALA A 377 0.04 -66.04 9.32
CA ALA A 377 -0.57 -65.76 8.02
C ALA A 377 -1.26 -66.99 7.39
N MET A 378 -0.71 -68.20 7.59
CA MET A 378 -1.34 -69.45 7.12
C MET A 378 -2.57 -69.84 7.95
N ALA A 379 -2.58 -69.55 9.26
CA ALA A 379 -3.74 -69.78 10.11
C ALA A 379 -4.93 -68.87 9.76
N TRP A 380 -4.66 -67.65 9.29
CA TRP A 380 -5.68 -66.70 8.81
C TRP A 380 -6.26 -67.04 7.44
N GLN A 381 -5.60 -67.91 6.67
CA GLN A 381 -6.04 -68.34 5.33
C GLN A 381 -6.60 -69.78 5.32
N ALA A 382 -6.77 -70.42 6.48
CA ALA A 382 -7.36 -71.74 6.56
C ALA A 382 -8.89 -71.67 6.38
N PRO A 383 -9.49 -72.45 5.46
CA PRO A 383 -10.94 -72.54 5.34
C PRO A 383 -11.53 -73.19 6.60
N ALA A 384 -12.65 -72.66 7.09
CA ALA A 384 -13.34 -73.19 8.25
C ALA A 384 -13.90 -74.61 7.95
N PRO A 385 -13.96 -75.52 8.95
CA PRO A 385 -14.52 -76.85 8.75
C PRO A 385 -16.03 -76.76 8.54
N ASN A 386 -16.51 -77.34 7.44
CA ASN A 386 -17.93 -77.55 7.17
C ASN A 386 -18.45 -78.73 8.02
N ASP A 387 -19.36 -78.45 8.94
CA ASP A 387 -20.31 -79.43 9.47
C ASP A 387 -21.74 -79.06 9.02
N PHE A 388 -22.35 -80.01 8.30
CA PHE A 388 -23.78 -80.33 8.02
C PHE A 388 -24.88 -79.50 8.75
N ASP A 389 -26.09 -79.22 8.25
CA ASP A 389 -26.94 -79.83 7.20
C ASP A 389 -28.08 -78.85 6.79
N GLN A 390 -28.63 -79.10 5.58
CA GLN A 390 -29.91 -78.68 4.94
C GLN A 390 -30.88 -77.70 5.64
N GLN A 391 -31.41 -76.70 4.92
CA GLN A 391 -32.66 -76.81 4.11
C GLN A 391 -33.14 -75.42 3.57
N HIS A 392 -33.69 -75.43 2.34
CA HIS A 392 -34.44 -74.37 1.63
C HIS A 392 -33.65 -73.33 0.83
N GLY A 393 -33.69 -73.50 -0.50
CA GLY A 393 -33.07 -72.62 -1.48
C GLY A 393 -33.86 -71.35 -1.79
N HIS A 394 -33.14 -70.36 -2.30
CA HIS A 394 -33.60 -69.34 -3.23
C HIS A 394 -32.35 -68.75 -3.91
N GLU A 395 -32.42 -68.56 -5.23
CA GLU A 395 -31.33 -68.05 -6.07
C GLU A 395 -30.80 -66.67 -5.61
N PRO A 396 -29.49 -66.39 -5.73
CA PRO A 396 -28.95 -65.06 -5.47
C PRO A 396 -29.07 -64.19 -6.71
N LEU A 397 -29.82 -63.10 -6.55
CA LEU A 397 -29.88 -61.92 -7.41
C LEU A 397 -28.47 -61.45 -7.79
N GLY A 398 -28.16 -61.53 -9.08
CA GLY A 398 -26.95 -60.96 -9.66
C GLY A 398 -26.96 -59.45 -9.56
N TYR A 399 -26.12 -58.90 -8.68
CA TYR A 399 -25.76 -57.49 -8.70
C TYR A 399 -24.86 -57.24 -9.93
N SER A 400 -25.43 -56.61 -10.94
CA SER A 400 -24.73 -56.08 -12.10
C SER A 400 -23.86 -54.89 -11.69
N VAL A 401 -22.55 -55.06 -11.80
CA VAL A 401 -21.60 -53.94 -11.87
C VAL A 401 -21.76 -53.33 -13.27
N PRO A 402 -22.11 -52.04 -13.44
CA PRO A 402 -22.12 -51.44 -14.75
C PRO A 402 -20.67 -51.30 -15.23
N GLY A 403 -20.21 -52.29 -15.98
CA GLY A 403 -19.04 -52.17 -16.84
C GLY A 403 -19.39 -51.25 -17.99
N ALA A 404 -19.05 -49.97 -17.87
CA ALA A 404 -18.99 -49.06 -19.00
C ALA A 404 -17.76 -49.41 -19.84
N VAL A 405 -17.89 -50.45 -20.66
CA VAL A 405 -17.02 -50.66 -21.84
C VAL A 405 -17.60 -49.75 -22.91
N ALA A 406 -17.06 -48.54 -23.02
CA ALA A 406 -17.23 -47.71 -24.19
C ALA A 406 -16.03 -47.95 -25.10
N ASP A 407 -16.11 -49.02 -25.90
CA ASP A 407 -15.38 -49.09 -27.17
C ASP A 407 -16.05 -48.07 -28.11
N GLY A 408 -15.68 -46.80 -27.93
CA GLY A 408 -15.87 -45.76 -28.92
C GLY A 408 -14.51 -45.50 -29.56
N GLU A 409 -14.33 -45.98 -30.78
CA GLU A 409 -13.23 -45.57 -31.64
C GLU A 409 -13.11 -44.04 -31.61
N LEU A 410 -11.90 -43.54 -31.34
CA LEU A 410 -11.52 -42.15 -31.49
C LEU A 410 -11.67 -41.77 -32.97
N ALA A 411 -12.85 -41.28 -33.35
CA ALA A 411 -13.05 -40.62 -34.63
C ALA A 411 -12.12 -39.39 -34.70
N PRO A 412 -11.36 -39.18 -35.79
CA PRO A 412 -10.59 -37.97 -35.99
C PRO A 412 -11.52 -36.74 -36.04
N ASP A 413 -11.05 -35.64 -35.46
CA ASP A 413 -11.73 -34.36 -35.32
C ASP A 413 -12.01 -33.71 -36.69
N ASP A 414 -13.18 -34.00 -37.27
CA ASP A 414 -13.71 -33.31 -38.45
C ASP A 414 -14.21 -31.92 -38.07
N GLY A 415 -13.29 -30.95 -37.99
CA GLY A 415 -13.53 -29.55 -38.35
C GLY A 415 -14.79 -28.86 -37.80
N GLY A 416 -15.28 -29.26 -36.61
CA GLY A 416 -16.47 -28.68 -36.00
C GLY A 416 -16.28 -27.20 -35.64
N PRO A 417 -17.39 -26.45 -35.42
CA PRO A 417 -17.33 -25.04 -35.06
C PRO A 417 -16.37 -24.83 -33.88
N GLN A 418 -15.46 -23.86 -34.00
CA GLN A 418 -14.49 -23.54 -32.95
C GLN A 418 -15.24 -23.02 -31.72
N LEU A 419 -15.53 -23.93 -30.79
CA LEU A 419 -16.08 -23.60 -29.49
C LEU A 419 -14.94 -23.04 -28.63
N PRO A 420 -14.96 -21.75 -28.22
CA PRO A 420 -13.86 -21.14 -27.49
C PRO A 420 -13.58 -21.78 -26.13
N LEU A 421 -14.58 -22.43 -25.53
CA LEU A 421 -14.43 -23.20 -24.27
C LEU A 421 -14.35 -24.72 -24.51
N GLY A 422 -14.38 -25.18 -25.77
CA GLY A 422 -14.37 -26.59 -26.11
C GLY A 422 -15.73 -27.28 -25.97
N LEU A 423 -15.73 -28.59 -26.17
CA LEU A 423 -16.92 -29.44 -26.09
C LEU A 423 -17.08 -29.98 -24.67
N ALA A 424 -18.18 -29.66 -23.99
CA ALA A 424 -18.47 -30.19 -22.66
C ALA A 424 -18.56 -31.73 -22.69
N ARG A 425 -17.70 -32.41 -21.93
CA ARG A 425 -17.59 -33.87 -21.86
C ARG A 425 -18.18 -34.46 -20.59
N ALA A 426 -18.07 -33.75 -19.47
CA ALA A 426 -18.55 -34.22 -18.18
C ALA A 426 -18.91 -33.05 -17.25
N GLN A 427 -19.72 -33.36 -16.23
CA GLN A 427 -19.96 -32.48 -15.09
C GLN A 427 -19.48 -33.20 -13.82
N LEU A 428 -18.70 -32.51 -13.00
CA LEU A 428 -18.13 -33.03 -11.76
C LEU A 428 -18.82 -32.39 -10.56
N HIS A 429 -19.37 -33.24 -9.67
CA HIS A 429 -20.02 -32.83 -8.43
C HIS A 429 -21.06 -31.72 -8.60
N GLU A 430 -21.75 -31.68 -9.75
CA GLU A 430 -22.71 -30.63 -10.12
C GLU A 430 -22.16 -29.18 -10.02
N THR A 431 -20.83 -29.03 -9.92
CA THR A 431 -20.18 -27.73 -9.64
C THR A 431 -19.28 -27.31 -10.80
N TYR A 432 -18.61 -28.28 -11.44
CA TYR A 432 -17.66 -28.00 -12.51
C TYR A 432 -18.06 -28.68 -13.81
N ILE A 433 -17.91 -27.96 -14.92
CA ILE A 433 -18.04 -28.50 -16.27
C ILE A 433 -16.64 -28.75 -16.83
N LEU A 434 -16.38 -29.97 -17.26
CA LEU A 434 -15.16 -30.37 -17.94
C LEU A 434 -15.39 -30.31 -19.45
N ALA A 435 -14.66 -29.47 -20.16
CA ALA A 435 -14.77 -29.29 -21.60
C ALA A 435 -13.45 -29.62 -22.31
N GLN A 436 -13.52 -30.34 -23.42
CA GLN A 436 -12.37 -30.71 -24.25
C GLN A 436 -12.17 -29.67 -25.36
N THR A 437 -10.99 -29.06 -25.44
CA THR A 437 -10.58 -28.19 -26.54
C THR A 437 -9.67 -28.95 -27.51
N LYS A 438 -9.28 -28.32 -28.63
CA LYS A 438 -8.37 -28.94 -29.61
C LYS A 438 -7.01 -29.31 -29.01
N ASP A 439 -6.52 -28.46 -28.11
CA ASP A 439 -5.18 -28.56 -27.54
C ASP A 439 -5.20 -29.02 -26.06
N GLY A 440 -6.37 -29.31 -25.47
CA GLY A 440 -6.43 -29.66 -24.06
C GLY A 440 -7.83 -29.76 -23.44
N ILE A 441 -7.91 -29.41 -22.16
CA ILE A 441 -9.12 -29.50 -21.34
C ILE A 441 -9.30 -28.20 -20.56
N VAL A 442 -10.54 -27.71 -20.47
CA VAL A 442 -10.96 -26.55 -19.69
C VAL A 442 -11.90 -27.03 -18.58
N LEU A 443 -11.68 -26.55 -17.35
CA LEU A 443 -12.58 -26.75 -16.22
C LEU A 443 -13.30 -25.43 -15.92
N VAL A 444 -14.62 -25.43 -16.00
CA VAL A 444 -15.46 -24.25 -15.78
C VAL A 444 -16.20 -24.41 -14.45
N ASP A 445 -16.03 -23.48 -13.53
CA ASP A 445 -16.90 -23.36 -12.35
C ASP A 445 -18.27 -22.85 -12.79
N GLN A 446 -19.30 -23.67 -12.63
CA GLN A 446 -20.66 -23.36 -13.09
C GLN A 446 -21.26 -22.17 -12.35
N HIS A 447 -20.96 -22.01 -11.06
CA HIS A 447 -21.53 -20.94 -10.26
C HIS A 447 -20.92 -19.59 -10.67
N ALA A 448 -19.59 -19.52 -10.77
CA ALA A 448 -18.89 -18.32 -11.21
C ALA A 448 -19.24 -17.94 -12.66
N ALA A 449 -19.38 -18.93 -13.55
CA ALA A 449 -19.79 -18.69 -14.93
C ALA A 449 -21.22 -18.16 -15.02
N HIS A 450 -22.14 -18.70 -14.22
CA HIS A 450 -23.52 -18.22 -14.18
C HIS A 450 -23.61 -16.78 -13.69
N GLU A 451 -22.94 -16.44 -12.59
CA GLU A 451 -22.89 -15.06 -12.08
C GLU A 451 -22.29 -14.09 -13.10
N ARG A 452 -21.23 -14.50 -13.82
CA ARG A 452 -20.59 -13.71 -14.88
C ARG A 452 -21.55 -13.44 -16.04
N LEU A 453 -22.29 -14.46 -16.49
CA LEU A 453 -23.28 -14.32 -17.56
C LEU A 453 -24.42 -13.39 -17.14
N VAL A 454 -24.96 -13.58 -15.94
CA VAL A 454 -26.01 -12.70 -15.40
C VAL A 454 -25.50 -11.25 -15.31
N LEU A 455 -24.27 -11.02 -14.84
CA LEU A 455 -23.69 -9.68 -14.79
C LEU A 455 -23.51 -9.07 -16.18
N MET A 456 -23.04 -9.84 -17.16
CA MET A 456 -22.87 -9.38 -18.54
C MET A 456 -24.23 -9.03 -19.18
N GLU A 457 -25.24 -9.88 -19.00
CA GLU A 457 -26.61 -9.60 -19.44
C GLU A 457 -27.17 -8.32 -18.81
N LEU A 458 -26.94 -8.12 -17.51
CA LEU A 458 -27.34 -6.89 -16.81
C LEU A 458 -26.60 -5.66 -17.34
N GLN A 459 -25.31 -5.77 -17.67
CA GLN A 459 -24.50 -4.68 -18.22
C GLN A 459 -24.92 -4.31 -19.63
N GLU A 460 -25.16 -5.29 -20.51
CA GLU A 460 -25.67 -5.07 -21.86
C GLU A 460 -27.09 -4.49 -21.82
N ALA A 461 -27.95 -4.98 -20.92
CA ALA A 461 -29.27 -4.43 -20.71
C ALA A 461 -29.19 -2.96 -20.26
N LEU A 462 -28.31 -2.63 -19.31
CA LEU A 462 -28.10 -1.25 -18.85
C LEU A 462 -27.68 -0.30 -19.99
N ALA A 463 -26.96 -0.81 -20.98
CA ALA A 463 -26.43 -0.02 -22.10
C ALA A 463 -27.45 0.19 -23.24
N GLY A 464 -28.53 -0.59 -23.34
CA GLY A 464 -29.39 -0.56 -24.54
C GLY A 464 -30.88 -0.91 -24.37
N ARG A 465 -31.36 -1.39 -23.22
CA ARG A 465 -32.79 -1.75 -23.01
C ARG A 465 -33.28 -1.43 -21.61
N SER A 466 -34.58 -1.11 -21.49
CA SER A 466 -35.25 -1.07 -20.18
C SER A 466 -35.25 -2.47 -19.58
N MET A 467 -34.62 -2.64 -18.41
CA MET A 467 -34.63 -3.92 -17.69
C MET A 467 -36.06 -4.36 -17.36
N PRO A 468 -36.33 -5.68 -17.27
CA PRO A 468 -37.55 -6.19 -16.66
C PRO A 468 -37.59 -5.74 -15.19
N SER A 469 -38.28 -4.64 -14.92
CA SER A 469 -38.48 -4.10 -13.58
C SER A 469 -39.86 -4.49 -13.08
N GLN A 470 -39.93 -5.06 -11.88
CA GLN A 470 -41.19 -5.22 -11.17
C GLN A 470 -41.39 -4.02 -10.24
N ASN A 471 -42.52 -3.34 -10.36
CA ASN A 471 -42.88 -2.33 -9.37
C ASN A 471 -43.10 -3.01 -8.02
N LEU A 472 -42.46 -2.48 -6.98
CA LEU A 472 -42.69 -2.93 -5.61
C LEU A 472 -44.15 -2.65 -5.22
N LEU A 473 -44.76 -3.61 -4.53
CA LEU A 473 -46.15 -3.48 -4.04
C LEU A 473 -46.29 -2.34 -3.01
N VAL A 474 -45.22 -2.07 -2.28
CA VAL A 474 -45.07 -0.93 -1.38
C VAL A 474 -43.84 -0.14 -1.84
N PRO A 475 -43.95 1.16 -2.13
CA PRO A 475 -42.80 1.95 -2.53
C PRO A 475 -41.78 2.04 -1.40
N GLU A 476 -40.52 1.71 -1.69
CA GLU A 476 -39.41 1.97 -0.77
C GLU A 476 -38.85 3.39 -0.97
N ILE A 477 -38.61 4.09 0.13
CA ILE A 477 -37.97 5.40 0.13
C ILE A 477 -36.46 5.18 0.16
N ILE A 478 -35.80 5.41 -0.97
CA ILE A 478 -34.34 5.32 -1.07
C ILE A 478 -33.75 6.71 -0.82
N SER A 479 -32.90 6.85 0.20
CA SER A 479 -32.11 8.08 0.41
C SER A 479 -30.85 8.05 -0.46
N MET A 480 -30.72 9.02 -1.36
CA MET A 480 -29.54 9.19 -2.20
C MET A 480 -28.81 10.52 -1.88
N PRO A 481 -27.47 10.53 -1.87
CA PRO A 481 -26.71 11.77 -1.73
C PRO A 481 -26.86 12.64 -2.99
N GLN A 482 -26.82 13.96 -2.79
CA GLN A 482 -27.18 14.98 -3.79
C GLN A 482 -26.30 14.98 -5.06
N ASP A 483 -25.15 14.31 -5.01
CA ASP A 483 -24.20 14.16 -6.12
C ASP A 483 -24.53 13.01 -7.09
N ARG A 484 -25.62 12.28 -6.84
CA ARG A 484 -26.02 11.06 -7.59
C ARG A 484 -27.44 11.12 -8.17
N VAL A 485 -28.12 12.26 -8.09
CA VAL A 485 -29.38 12.52 -8.80
C VAL A 485 -29.02 13.04 -10.18
N LEU A 486 -29.47 12.33 -11.23
CA LEU A 486 -29.26 12.68 -12.64
C LEU A 486 -29.80 14.07 -12.99
#